data_AF-A0A3D1G4F6-F1
#
_entry.id   AF-A0A3D1G4F6-F1
#
_cell.length_a   1.000
_cell.length_b   1.000
_cell.length_c   1.000
_cell.angle_alpha   90.00
_cell.angle_beta   90.00
_cell.angle_gamma   90.00
#
_symmetry.space_group_name_H-M   'P 1'
#
loop_
_entity.id
_entity.type
_entity.pdbx_description
1 polymer ?
#
loop_
_entity_poly.entity_id
_entity_poly.type
_entity_poly.pdbx_seq_one_letter_code
_entity_poly.pdbx_strand_id
1 'polypeptide(L)' 'MNIPGAIKKNAFKAGLAFYPTQCTVDGQSDDHILLAPPFIISCDEMDLLVERLERAVHNSLPS' A
#
# COMPACT_ATOMS: atom_id res chain seq x y z
N MET A 1 2.03 -7.29 -13.89
CA MET A 1 2.47 -5.88 -13.82
C MET A 1 3.08 -5.72 -12.43
N ASN A 2 4.18 -5.00 -12.20
CA ASN A 2 4.71 -4.86 -10.81
C ASN A 2 3.91 -3.79 -10.05
N ILE A 3 2.64 -4.06 -9.79
CA ILE A 3 1.75 -3.11 -9.10
C ILE A 3 2.22 -2.84 -7.65
N PRO A 4 2.66 -3.84 -6.85
CA PRO A 4 3.13 -3.59 -5.49
C PRO A 4 4.37 -2.69 -5.45
N GLY A 5 5.29 -2.85 -6.42
CA GLY A 5 6.45 -1.97 -6.57
C GLY A 5 6.07 -0.53 -6.94
N ALA A 6 5.08 -0.34 -7.80
CA ALA A 6 4.56 0.99 -8.15
C ALA A 6 3.89 1.67 -6.94
N ILE A 7 3.01 0.94 -6.24
CA ILE A 7 2.34 1.43 -5.02
C ILE A 7 3.38 1.79 -3.96
N LYS A 8 4.42 0.96 -3.75
CA LYS A 8 5.50 1.25 -2.79
C LYS A 8 6.15 2.59 -3.09
N LYS A 9 6.51 2.84 -4.35
CA LYS A 9 7.15 4.09 -4.79
C LYS A 9 6.25 5.30 -4.54
N ASN A 10 4.96 5.19 -4.85
CA ASN A 10 4.01 6.29 -4.72
C ASN A 10 3.62 6.54 -3.25
N ALA A 11 3.45 5.50 -2.45
CA ALA A 11 3.19 5.61 -1.01
C ALA A 11 4.36 6.25 -0.26
N PHE A 12 5.60 5.86 -0.61
CA PHE A 12 6.78 6.46 0.02
C PHE A 12 6.86 7.97 -0.23
N LYS A 13 6.47 8.43 -1.42
CA LYS A 13 6.32 9.86 -1.73
C LYS A 13 5.19 10.54 -0.95
N ALA A 14 4.14 9.79 -0.63
CA ALA A 14 3.02 10.25 0.19
C ALA A 14 3.28 10.16 1.71
N GLY A 15 4.49 9.75 2.14
CA GLY A 15 4.82 9.60 3.56
C GLY A 15 4.22 8.35 4.22
N LEU A 16 3.93 7.32 3.42
CA LEU A 16 3.42 6.03 3.88
C LEU A 16 4.44 4.92 3.56
N ALA A 17 4.87 4.20 4.59
CA ALA A 17 5.67 2.99 4.46
C ALA A 17 4.81 1.76 4.79
N PHE A 18 5.02 0.67 4.05
CA PHE A 18 4.35 -0.60 4.26
C PHE A 18 5.26 -1.74 3.84
N TYR A 19 4.84 -2.99 4.07
CA TYR A 19 5.58 -4.18 3.66
C TYR A 19 5.10 -4.60 2.27
N PRO A 20 5.82 -4.24 1.19
CA PRO A 20 5.48 -4.76 -0.12
C PRO A 20 5.73 -6.26 -0.09
N THR A 21 4.69 -7.03 -0.39
CA THR A 21 4.79 -8.48 -0.49
C THR A 21 4.39 -8.87 -1.90
N GLN A 22 5.09 -9.86 -2.43
CA GLN A 22 4.74 -10.50 -3.67
C GLN A 22 4.63 -12.00 -3.38
N CYS A 23 3.79 -12.36 -2.41
CA CYS A 23 3.33 -13.71 -2.10
C CYS A 23 1.80 -13.90 -2.30
N THR A 24 1.47 -14.60 -3.37
CA THR A 24 0.16 -15.21 -3.66
C THR A 24 -0.35 -16.18 -2.60
N VAL A 25 -1.67 -16.41 -2.55
CA VAL A 25 -2.27 -17.59 -1.88
C VAL A 25 -1.87 -18.91 -2.59
N ASP A 26 -1.66 -18.88 -3.91
CA ASP A 26 -1.47 -20.09 -4.77
C ASP A 26 -0.09 -20.23 -5.44
N GLY A 27 0.85 -19.32 -5.16
CA GLY A 27 2.22 -19.33 -5.68
C GLY A 27 2.50 -18.56 -6.98
N GLN A 28 1.51 -18.08 -7.75
CA GLN A 28 1.75 -17.72 -9.16
C GLN A 28 1.34 -16.31 -9.68
N SER A 29 0.18 -15.72 -9.32
CA SER A 29 -0.28 -14.50 -10.04
C SER A 29 -1.19 -13.51 -9.26
N ASP A 30 -0.78 -12.96 -8.11
CA ASP A 30 -1.54 -11.88 -7.43
C ASP A 30 -0.63 -10.76 -6.88
N ASP A 31 -1.07 -9.51 -7.06
CA ASP A 31 -0.44 -8.29 -6.54
C ASP A 31 -1.13 -7.87 -5.23
N HIS A 32 -0.44 -7.99 -4.10
CA HIS A 32 -0.97 -7.64 -2.78
C HIS A 32 0.06 -6.81 -2.00
N ILE A 33 -0.39 -6.16 -0.94
CA ILE A 33 0.44 -5.37 -0.04
C ILE A 33 0.05 -5.69 1.40
N LEU A 34 1.03 -5.74 2.31
CA LEU A 34 0.78 -5.91 3.72
C LEU A 34 0.93 -4.56 4.44
N LEU A 35 -0.16 -4.13 5.07
CA LEU A 35 -0.19 -2.98 5.96
C LEU A 35 -0.15 -3.48 7.41
N ALA A 36 0.77 -2.93 8.20
CA ALA A 36 0.90 -3.22 9.62
C ALA A 36 0.88 -1.90 10.41
N PRO A 37 -0.30 -1.28 10.57
CA PRO A 37 -0.44 -0.11 11.42
C PRO A 37 -0.09 -0.47 12.88
N PRO A 38 0.43 0.49 13.66
CA PRO A 38 0.69 0.26 15.08
C PRO A 38 -0.62 -0.02 15.83
N PHE A 39 -0.56 -0.89 16.84
CA PHE A 39 -1.74 -1.27 17.64
C PHE A 39 -2.42 -0.06 18.32
N ILE A 40 -1.64 0.97 18.64
CA ILE A 40 -2.08 2.17 19.35
C ILE A 40 -2.42 3.35 18.42
N ILE A 41 -2.65 3.11 17.13
CA ILE A 41 -3.02 4.14 16.16
C ILE A 41 -4.35 4.82 16.55
N SER A 42 -4.40 6.15 16.48
CA SER A 42 -5.63 6.92 16.66
C SER A 42 -6.55 6.87 15.42
N CYS A 43 -7.80 7.33 15.55
CA CYS A 43 -8.72 7.42 14.41
C CYS A 43 -8.18 8.38 13.33
N ASP A 44 -7.69 9.56 13.73
CA ASP A 44 -7.14 10.57 12.81
C ASP A 44 -5.91 10.04 12.05
N GLU A 45 -5.04 9.28 12.73
CA GLU A 45 -3.89 8.65 12.08
C GLU A 45 -4.30 7.52 11.13
N MET A 46 -5.37 6.79 11.45
CA MET A 46 -5.95 5.77 10.56
C MET A 46 -6.52 6.40 9.29
N ASP A 47 -7.28 7.50 9.42
CA ASP A 47 -7.83 8.24 8.28
C ASP A 47 -6.71 8.77 7.37
N LEU A 48 -5.66 9.33 7.97
CA LEU A 48 -4.48 9.80 7.23
C LEU A 48 -3.73 8.66 6.53
N LEU A 49 -3.65 7.48 7.15
CA LEU A 49 -3.09 6.28 6.53
C LEU A 49 -3.91 5.87 5.29
N VAL A 50 -5.23 5.84 5.41
CA VAL A 50 -6.15 5.48 4.31
C VAL A 50 -6.05 6.49 3.17
N GLU A 51 -6.05 7.79 3.45
CA GLU A 51 -5.90 8.85 2.43
C GLU A 51 -4.60 8.70 1.63
N ARG A 52 -3.49 8.45 2.32
CA ARG A 52 -2.18 8.25 1.67
C ARG A 52 -2.15 6.99 0.82
N LEU A 53 -2.79 5.92 1.30
CA LEU A 53 -2.88 4.66 0.56
C LEU A 53 -3.72 4.83 -0.72
N GLU A 54 -4.88 5.48 -0.62
CA GLU A 54 -5.76 5.74 -1.77
C GLU A 54 -4.99 6.51 -2.86
N ARG A 55 -4.30 7.58 -2.50
CA ARG A 55 -3.45 8.35 -3.43
C ARG A 55 -2.36 7.47 -4.05
N ALA A 56 -1.73 6.60 -3.28
CA ALA A 56 -0.68 5.73 -3.79
C ALA A 56 -1.22 4.70 -4.80
N VAL A 57 -2.39 4.10 -4.52
CA VAL A 57 -3.05 3.14 -5.41
C VAL A 57 -3.50 3.83 -6.69
N HIS A 58 -4.19 4.96 -6.59
CA HIS A 58 -4.68 5.72 -7.74
C HIS A 58 -3.53 6.10 -8.69
N ASN A 59 -2.41 6.59 -8.15
CA ASN A 59 -1.23 6.96 -8.94
C ASN A 59 -0.43 5.77 -9.51
N SER A 60 -0.81 4.54 -9.17
CA SER A 60 -0.12 3.31 -9.61
C SER A 60 -0.88 2.53 -10.67
N LEU A 61 -2.14 2.90 -10.94
CA LEU A 61 -2.99 2.25 -11.93
C LEU A 61 -3.18 3.16 -13.15
N PRO A 62 -3.30 2.60 -14.37
CA PRO A 62 -3.66 3.37 -15.55
C PRO A 62 -5.08 3.95 -15.40
N SER A 63 -5.31 5.12 -16.02
CA SER A 63 -6.59 5.84 -16.05
C SER A 63 -7.65 5.12 -16.87
#